data_AF-A0A6P0JXL7-F1
#
_entry.id   AF-A0A6P0JXL7-F1
#
_cell.length_a   1.000
_cell.length_b   1.000
_cell.length_c   1.000
_cell.angle_alpha   90.00
_cell.angle_beta   90.00
_cell.angle_gamma   90.00
#
_symmetry.space_group_name_H-M   'P 1'
#
loop_
_entity.id
_entity.type
_entity.pdbx_description
1 polymer ?
#
loop_
_entity_poly.entity_id
_entity_poly.type
_entity_poly.pdbx_seq_one_letter_code
_entity_poly.pdbx_strand_id
1 'polypeptide(L)'
;IVLLRQKKHDHQFTLWLSLYCDQQWMTLLEGRLQFGISRGKLQLQFDDHASFVGEEQLQGEITNAAGETLQIATEQTPQYACWHLTPQPWNSLLKGNWEKLKLGTIHTDVPLNRLVASLSVPVTGVHLTDAEGLWSHDISPNKHAILERKLVQFLWKHCFTPNLSYIELRTPEALTPQSSATSTHPPMPQCPDFRILQGMIDQLTQAKSEDFTELLRLAELDPKSDLAGGNLLGTTLNEINLSGANLTGVNLRGAELNDADLSEAILHRAKLSGADLSGAFLENADLSESNLHRASLALVNLAGVNLSGANLTEANLSKTSWTGTIVKGAKFGQNLGLSEELKQSLKERGAIFSE
;
A
#
# COMPACT_ATOMS: atom_id res chain seq x y z
N ILE A 1 0.03 19.02 4.92
CA ILE A 1 0.49 20.34 5.40
C ILE A 1 0.73 20.25 6.90
N VAL A 2 1.92 20.61 7.37
CA VAL A 2 2.25 20.68 8.80
C VAL A 2 2.22 22.15 9.21
N LEU A 3 1.42 22.49 10.22
CA LEU A 3 1.28 23.85 10.73
C LEU A 3 1.88 23.94 12.13
N LEU A 4 2.79 24.90 12.31
CA LEU A 4 3.32 25.29 13.61
C LEU A 4 2.51 26.46 14.17
N ARG A 5 2.00 26.32 15.39
CA ARG A 5 1.46 27.45 16.15
C ARG A 5 2.29 27.67 17.40
N GLN A 6 3.04 28.77 17.42
CA GLN A 6 3.77 29.21 18.61
C GLN A 6 2.78 29.82 19.62
N LYS A 7 2.83 29.38 20.88
CA LYS A 7 2.18 30.12 21.97
C LYS A 7 3.05 31.32 22.32
N LYS A 8 2.46 32.51 22.39
CA LYS A 8 3.18 33.74 22.80
C LYS A 8 3.83 33.51 24.17
N HIS A 9 5.15 33.78 24.24
CA HIS A 9 6.01 33.79 25.43
C HIS A 9 6.55 32.47 25.99
N ASP A 10 6.22 31.32 25.40
CA ASP A 10 6.86 30.06 25.78
C ASP A 10 7.59 29.44 24.58
N HIS A 11 8.74 28.86 24.89
CA HIS A 11 9.63 28.04 24.05
C HIS A 11 8.97 26.72 23.57
N GLN A 12 7.67 26.78 23.27
CA GLN A 12 6.78 25.67 22.99
C GLN A 12 6.03 25.88 21.67
N PHE A 13 6.09 24.88 20.81
CA PHE A 13 5.38 24.86 19.53
C PHE A 13 4.41 23.69 19.51
N THR A 14 3.12 23.96 19.33
CA THR A 14 2.15 22.90 19.08
C THR A 14 2.15 22.56 17.60
N LEU A 15 2.28 21.27 17.31
CA LEU A 15 2.32 20.75 15.96
C LEU A 15 0.98 20.17 15.55
N TRP A 16 0.49 20.65 14.40
CA TRP A 16 -0.73 20.14 13.79
C TRP A 16 -0.43 19.60 12.41
N LEU A 17 -0.99 18.44 12.11
CA LEU A 17 -0.94 17.82 10.81
C LEU A 17 -2.31 17.91 10.14
N SER A 18 -2.31 18.39 8.91
CA SER A 18 -3.41 18.14 7.99
C SER A 18 -2.93 17.25 6.85
N LEU A 19 -3.52 16.07 6.68
CA LEU A 19 -3.28 15.20 5.52
C LEU A 19 -4.44 15.36 4.55
N TYR A 20 -4.13 15.75 3.32
CA TYR A 20 -5.09 15.83 2.22
C TYR A 20 -4.76 14.66 1.30
N CYS A 21 -5.60 13.63 1.33
CA CYS A 21 -5.44 12.40 0.55
C CYS A 21 -6.42 12.39 -0.63
N ASP A 22 -6.49 13.51 -1.35
CA ASP A 22 -7.37 13.65 -2.51
C ASP A 22 -6.64 13.19 -3.76
N GLN A 23 -7.24 12.24 -4.49
CA GLN A 23 -6.73 11.75 -5.78
C GLN A 23 -6.85 12.89 -6.80
N GLN A 24 -5.72 13.50 -7.15
CA GLN A 24 -5.67 14.56 -8.16
C GLN A 24 -5.18 14.01 -9.49
N TRP A 25 -5.77 14.51 -10.58
CA TRP A 25 -5.30 14.21 -11.92
C TRP A 25 -3.95 14.87 -12.19
N MET A 26 -3.01 14.07 -12.67
CA MET A 26 -1.72 14.50 -13.16
C MET A 26 -1.61 14.18 -14.66
N THR A 27 -1.27 15.17 -15.48
CA THR A 27 -0.98 14.96 -16.90
C THR A 27 0.32 14.20 -17.08
N LEU A 28 0.31 13.18 -17.94
CA LEU A 28 1.47 12.36 -18.28
C LEU A 28 1.36 11.96 -19.75
N LEU A 29 2.40 12.25 -20.55
CA LEU A 29 2.37 12.04 -22.00
C LEU A 29 1.14 12.75 -22.62
N GLU A 30 0.36 12.05 -23.44
CA GLU A 30 -0.91 12.55 -24.00
C GLU A 30 -2.12 12.26 -23.09
N GLY A 31 -1.91 11.53 -22.00
CA GLY A 31 -2.95 11.11 -21.06
C GLY A 31 -2.87 11.81 -19.72
N ARG A 32 -3.59 11.24 -18.76
CA ARG A 32 -3.60 11.66 -17.36
C ARG A 32 -3.79 10.46 -16.46
N LEU A 33 -3.31 10.58 -15.23
CA LEU A 33 -3.44 9.53 -14.22
C LEU A 33 -3.76 10.09 -12.86
N GLN A 34 -4.26 9.22 -12.00
CA GLN A 34 -4.44 9.45 -10.58
C GLN A 34 -3.71 8.36 -9.80
N PHE A 35 -3.13 8.74 -8.67
CA PHE A 35 -2.52 7.80 -7.76
C PHE A 35 -3.17 7.88 -6.38
N GLY A 36 -3.15 6.74 -5.70
CA GLY A 36 -3.51 6.60 -4.31
C GLY A 36 -2.35 6.05 -3.50
N ILE A 37 -2.40 6.28 -2.20
CA ILE A 37 -1.44 5.71 -1.24
C ILE A 37 -2.18 4.76 -0.30
N SER A 38 -1.59 3.61 -0.01
CA SER A 38 -2.14 2.58 0.88
C SER A 38 -1.39 2.47 2.20
N ARG A 39 -0.28 3.21 2.35
CA ARG A 39 0.46 3.36 3.59
C ARG A 39 1.41 4.55 3.47
N GLY A 40 1.81 5.11 4.60
CA GLY A 40 2.83 6.14 4.63
C GLY A 40 3.53 6.20 5.98
N LYS A 41 4.74 6.73 5.98
CA LYS A 41 5.53 7.02 7.16
C LYS A 41 5.76 8.52 7.19
N LEU A 42 5.10 9.20 8.12
CA LEU A 42 5.38 10.60 8.39
C LEU A 42 6.51 10.65 9.42
N GLN A 43 7.62 11.27 9.06
CA GLN A 43 8.74 11.50 9.96
C GLN A 43 8.93 12.99 10.17
N LEU A 44 9.21 13.35 11.43
CA LEU A 44 9.65 14.68 11.80
C LEU A 44 11.07 14.61 12.32
N GLN A 45 11.87 15.57 11.87
CA GLN A 45 13.22 15.82 12.33
C GLN A 45 13.36 17.29 12.69
N PHE A 46 13.96 17.55 13.86
CA PHE A 46 14.20 18.88 14.40
C PHE A 46 15.60 18.93 15.00
N ASP A 47 16.06 20.12 15.36
CA ASP A 47 17.40 20.33 15.90
C ASP A 47 17.62 19.60 17.25
N ASP A 48 18.87 19.23 17.55
CA ASP A 48 19.26 18.42 18.72
C ASP A 48 18.88 19.02 20.08
N HIS A 49 18.61 20.33 20.12
CA HIS A 49 18.24 21.08 21.32
C HIS A 49 16.72 21.15 21.57
N ALA A 50 15.92 20.57 20.69
CA ALA A 50 14.48 20.45 20.86
C ALA A 50 14.09 19.05 21.33
N SER A 51 13.01 18.98 22.09
CA SER A 51 12.40 17.73 22.54
C SER A 51 10.94 17.67 22.10
N PHE A 52 10.49 16.51 21.63
CA PHE A 52 9.11 16.28 21.23
C PHE A 52 8.34 15.47 22.27
N VAL A 53 7.15 15.93 22.60
CA VAL A 53 6.17 15.21 23.43
C VAL A 53 4.93 14.99 22.58
N GLY A 54 4.71 13.75 22.16
CA GLY A 54 3.56 13.36 21.33
C GLY A 54 2.25 13.25 22.10
N GLU A 55 1.13 13.31 21.38
CA GLU A 55 -0.19 13.04 21.96
C GLU A 55 -0.42 11.54 22.14
N GLU A 56 -0.76 11.11 23.36
CA GLU A 56 -1.04 9.68 23.66
C GLU A 56 -2.23 9.11 22.86
N GLN A 57 -3.16 9.97 22.44
CA GLN A 57 -4.39 9.58 21.74
C GLN A 57 -4.17 9.20 20.26
N LEU A 58 -2.99 9.45 19.69
CA LEU A 58 -2.69 9.09 18.29
C LEU A 58 -2.30 7.63 18.11
N GLN A 59 -2.27 6.83 19.17
CA GLN A 59 -2.03 5.40 19.07
C GLN A 59 -3.36 4.67 18.85
N GLY A 60 -3.57 4.12 17.66
CA GLY A 60 -4.75 3.32 17.31
C GLY A 60 -5.56 3.89 16.14
N GLU A 61 -6.87 3.74 16.20
CA GLU A 61 -7.79 4.13 15.13
C GLU A 61 -8.28 5.57 15.31
N ILE A 62 -8.15 6.37 14.26
CA ILE A 62 -8.80 7.69 14.17
C ILE A 62 -9.80 7.71 13.03
N THR A 63 -10.86 8.51 13.18
CA THR A 63 -11.93 8.66 12.19
C THR A 63 -12.02 10.12 11.74
N ASN A 64 -12.06 10.35 10.43
CA ASN A 64 -12.27 11.70 9.88
C ASN A 64 -13.77 12.07 9.84
N ALA A 65 -14.08 13.31 9.45
CA ALA A 65 -15.46 13.80 9.38
C ALA A 65 -16.34 13.07 8.36
N ALA A 66 -15.75 12.35 7.39
CA ALA A 66 -16.46 11.54 6.41
C ALA A 66 -16.69 10.08 6.88
N GLY A 67 -16.28 9.73 8.10
CA GLY A 67 -16.42 8.38 8.65
C GLY A 67 -15.33 7.40 8.19
N GLU A 68 -14.31 7.89 7.49
CA GLU A 68 -13.17 7.05 7.08
C GLU A 68 -12.22 6.88 8.27
N THR A 69 -11.63 5.70 8.37
CA THR A 69 -10.78 5.33 9.51
C THR A 69 -9.35 5.04 9.08
N LEU A 70 -8.41 5.51 9.90
CA LEU A 70 -6.97 5.44 9.69
C LEU A 70 -6.32 4.90 10.95
N GLN A 71 -5.56 3.82 10.80
CA GLN A 71 -4.72 3.29 11.86
C GLN A 71 -3.42 4.07 11.90
N ILE A 72 -3.09 4.58 13.09
CA ILE A 72 -1.85 5.27 13.37
C ILE A 72 -1.08 4.48 14.42
N ALA A 73 0.14 4.09 14.06
CA ALA A 73 1.13 3.60 15.01
C ALA A 73 2.24 4.63 15.17
N THR A 74 2.55 4.98 16.41
CA THR A 74 3.52 6.02 16.73
C THR A 74 4.80 5.41 17.30
N GLU A 75 5.93 5.79 16.74
CA GLU A 75 7.26 5.54 17.28
C GLU A 75 7.89 6.88 17.62
N GLN A 76 8.12 7.15 18.90
CA GLN A 76 8.66 8.42 19.35
C GLN A 76 9.81 8.28 20.34
N THR A 77 10.78 9.17 20.19
CA THR A 77 11.82 9.52 21.16
C THR A 77 11.83 11.04 21.30
N PRO A 78 12.53 11.62 22.29
CA PRO A 78 12.61 13.07 22.41
C PRO A 78 13.13 13.78 21.14
N GLN A 79 13.94 13.12 20.31
CA GLN A 79 14.58 13.72 19.12
C GLN A 79 13.97 13.27 17.79
N TYR A 80 13.00 12.35 17.83
CA TYR A 80 12.45 11.73 16.64
C TYR A 80 10.99 11.36 16.88
N ALA A 81 10.12 11.76 15.96
CA ALA A 81 8.73 11.35 15.99
C ALA A 81 8.33 10.81 14.63
N CYS A 82 7.72 9.63 14.65
CA CYS A 82 7.30 8.93 13.47
C CYS A 82 5.90 8.35 13.63
N TRP A 83 5.10 8.53 12.59
CA TRP A 83 3.76 7.97 12.49
C TRP A 83 3.66 7.08 11.27
N HIS A 84 3.27 5.83 11.50
CA HIS A 84 2.89 4.88 10.47
C HIS A 84 1.40 5.04 10.23
N LEU A 85 1.05 5.43 9.00
CA LEU A 85 -0.30 5.70 8.55
C LEU A 85 -0.74 4.52 7.68
N THR A 86 -1.73 3.75 8.13
CA THR A 86 -2.28 2.65 7.34
C THR A 86 -3.81 2.71 7.34
N PRO A 87 -4.47 2.60 6.17
CA PRO A 87 -5.90 2.45 6.12
C PRO A 87 -6.31 1.15 6.84
N GLN A 88 -7.58 1.02 7.16
CA GLN A 88 -8.13 -0.24 7.65
C GLN A 88 -7.80 -1.40 6.70
N PRO A 89 -7.66 -2.64 7.19
CA PRO A 89 -7.39 -3.82 6.37
C PRO A 89 -8.31 -3.98 5.15
N TRP A 90 -9.55 -3.48 5.23
CA TRP A 90 -10.56 -3.59 4.18
C TRP A 90 -10.59 -2.40 3.21
N ASN A 91 -9.92 -1.29 3.56
CA ASN A 91 -9.82 -0.11 2.72
C ASN A 91 -8.53 -0.18 1.89
N SER A 92 -8.67 0.00 0.58
CA SER A 92 -7.56 -0.15 -0.34
C SER A 92 -6.56 1.00 -0.30
N LEU A 93 -7.00 2.20 0.11
CA LEU A 93 -6.27 3.46 -0.01
C LEU A 93 -6.65 4.40 1.14
N LEU A 94 -5.70 5.25 1.52
CA LEU A 94 -5.94 6.44 2.32
C LEU A 94 -6.78 7.41 1.48
N LYS A 95 -7.89 7.85 2.06
CA LYS A 95 -8.82 8.78 1.44
C LYS A 95 -9.17 9.88 2.43
N GLY A 96 -9.72 10.96 1.87
CA GLY A 96 -10.30 12.07 2.59
C GLY A 96 -9.29 13.01 3.25
N ASN A 97 -9.87 13.96 3.96
CA ASN A 97 -9.17 15.09 4.54
C ASN A 97 -9.09 14.91 6.05
N TRP A 98 -7.86 14.77 6.53
CA TRP A 98 -7.53 14.56 7.93
C TRP A 98 -7.01 15.87 8.47
N GLU A 99 -7.91 16.77 8.86
CA GLU A 99 -7.53 18.11 9.27
C GLU A 99 -7.23 18.21 10.75
N LYS A 100 -6.22 19.02 11.10
CA LYS A 100 -5.93 19.42 12.49
C LYS A 100 -5.75 18.21 13.42
N LEU A 101 -5.03 17.20 12.97
CA LEU A 101 -4.51 16.15 13.85
C LEU A 101 -3.41 16.76 14.71
N LYS A 102 -3.67 16.92 16.01
CA LYS A 102 -2.66 17.40 16.96
C LYS A 102 -1.62 16.29 17.13
N LEU A 103 -0.40 16.53 16.67
CA LEU A 103 0.69 15.54 16.77
C LEU A 103 1.36 15.56 18.13
N GLY A 104 1.51 16.74 18.70
CA GLY A 104 2.17 16.93 19.98
C GLY A 104 2.73 18.34 20.15
N THR A 105 3.65 18.48 21.09
CA THR A 105 4.31 19.75 21.42
C THR A 105 5.82 19.59 21.38
N ILE A 106 6.49 20.50 20.66
CA ILE A 106 7.95 20.63 20.65
C ILE A 106 8.33 21.64 21.72
N HIS A 107 9.27 21.27 22.59
CA HIS A 107 9.87 22.12 23.62
C HIS A 107 11.32 22.38 23.26
N THR A 108 11.78 23.63 23.32
CA THR A 108 13.15 23.97 22.91
C THR A 108 13.72 25.14 23.70
N ASP A 109 14.84 24.95 24.38
CA ASP A 109 15.46 26.02 25.18
C ASP A 109 16.06 27.15 24.31
N VAL A 110 16.24 26.87 23.01
CA VAL A 110 16.74 27.80 21.98
C VAL A 110 15.73 27.97 20.85
N PRO A 111 15.80 29.03 20.03
CA PRO A 111 14.99 29.11 18.82
C PRO A 111 15.19 27.89 17.92
N LEU A 112 14.09 27.30 17.43
CA LEU A 112 14.13 26.17 16.51
C LEU A 112 14.63 26.65 15.15
N ASN A 113 15.78 26.19 14.68
CA ASN A 113 16.39 26.65 13.42
C ASN A 113 15.88 25.86 12.22
N ARG A 114 15.60 24.57 12.41
CA ARG A 114 15.16 23.68 11.35
C ARG A 114 14.08 22.71 11.84
N LEU A 115 13.00 22.62 11.08
CA LEU A 115 12.03 21.53 11.17
C LEU A 115 11.84 20.93 9.79
N VAL A 116 12.01 19.62 9.71
CA VAL A 116 11.78 18.82 8.50
C VAL A 116 10.64 17.86 8.76
N ALA A 117 9.64 17.89 7.89
CA ALA A 117 8.58 16.91 7.83
C ALA A 117 8.62 16.19 6.49
N SER A 118 8.79 14.88 6.51
CA SER A 118 8.82 14.06 5.30
C SER A 118 7.76 12.97 5.37
N LEU A 119 6.94 12.87 4.33
CA LEU A 119 6.06 11.72 4.10
C LEU A 119 6.77 10.78 3.13
N SER A 120 7.29 9.68 3.67
CA SER A 120 7.85 8.60 2.88
C SER A 120 6.81 7.51 2.67
N VAL A 121 6.68 7.02 1.45
CA VAL A 121 5.76 5.94 1.09
C VAL A 121 6.59 4.90 0.35
N PRO A 122 6.58 3.61 0.69
CA PRO A 122 7.28 2.63 -0.14
C PRO A 122 6.59 2.50 -1.51
N VAL A 123 7.29 2.07 -2.56
CA VAL A 123 6.72 1.86 -3.91
C VAL A 123 5.55 0.86 -3.91
N THR A 124 5.51 -0.06 -2.95
CA THR A 124 4.41 -1.01 -2.72
C THR A 124 3.17 -0.34 -2.12
N GLY A 125 3.37 0.85 -1.55
CA GLY A 125 2.34 1.71 -0.99
C GLY A 125 1.68 2.63 -2.01
N VAL A 126 2.22 2.77 -3.22
CA VAL A 126 1.71 3.63 -4.29
C VAL A 126 0.95 2.80 -5.32
N HIS A 127 -0.24 3.27 -5.68
CA HIS A 127 -1.19 2.60 -6.57
C HIS A 127 -1.68 3.59 -7.60
N LEU A 128 -1.89 3.15 -8.84
CA LEU A 128 -2.74 3.89 -9.78
C LEU A 128 -4.20 3.63 -9.42
N THR A 129 -4.98 4.69 -9.39
CA THR A 129 -6.41 4.63 -9.09
C THR A 129 -7.25 4.83 -10.32
N ASP A 130 -6.71 5.61 -11.26
CA ASP A 130 -7.31 5.85 -12.55
C ASP A 130 -6.22 6.25 -13.55
N ALA A 131 -6.44 5.94 -14.82
CA ALA A 131 -5.55 6.27 -15.93
C ALA A 131 -6.37 6.42 -17.21
N GLU A 132 -6.24 7.56 -17.87
CA GLU A 132 -6.95 7.88 -19.10
C GLU A 132 -5.98 8.30 -20.19
N GLY A 133 -6.17 7.79 -21.40
CA GLY A 133 -5.40 8.19 -22.58
C GLY A 133 -3.93 7.77 -22.60
N LEU A 134 -3.51 6.83 -21.74
CA LEU A 134 -2.12 6.33 -21.70
C LEU A 134 -1.89 5.08 -22.57
N TRP A 135 -2.91 4.26 -22.75
CA TRP A 135 -2.87 3.04 -23.56
C TRP A 135 -4.25 2.81 -24.18
N SER A 136 -4.33 1.92 -25.16
CA SER A 136 -5.58 1.61 -25.85
C SER A 136 -6.60 0.91 -24.94
N HIS A 137 -7.89 1.02 -25.27
CA HIS A 137 -8.97 0.42 -24.48
C HIS A 137 -9.10 -1.11 -24.65
N ASP A 138 -8.38 -1.70 -25.59
CA ASP A 138 -8.41 -3.12 -25.93
C ASP A 138 -7.25 -3.93 -25.32
N ILE A 139 -6.48 -3.35 -24.40
CA ILE A 139 -5.41 -4.07 -23.72
C ILE A 139 -5.97 -5.16 -22.80
N SER A 140 -5.31 -6.32 -22.77
CA SER A 140 -5.68 -7.42 -21.88
C SER A 140 -5.46 -7.05 -20.41
N PRO A 141 -6.16 -7.71 -19.47
CA PRO A 141 -5.89 -7.56 -18.04
C PRO A 141 -4.42 -7.79 -17.66
N ASN A 142 -3.75 -8.76 -18.31
CA ASN A 142 -2.35 -9.07 -18.07
C ASN A 142 -1.43 -7.91 -18.48
N LYS A 143 -1.60 -7.36 -19.69
CA LYS A 143 -0.84 -6.19 -20.15
C LYS A 143 -1.11 -4.97 -19.28
N HIS A 144 -2.38 -4.73 -18.95
CA HIS A 144 -2.80 -3.62 -18.09
C HIS A 144 -2.09 -3.67 -16.74
N ALA A 145 -2.11 -4.83 -16.08
CA ALA A 145 -1.47 -5.02 -14.79
C ALA A 145 0.04 -4.74 -14.81
N ILE A 146 0.74 -5.22 -15.85
CA ILE A 146 2.18 -5.02 -16.03
C ILE A 146 2.50 -3.56 -16.35
N LEU A 147 1.74 -2.93 -17.24
CA LEU A 147 1.87 -1.51 -17.58
C LEU A 147 1.70 -0.62 -16.35
N GLU A 148 0.62 -0.81 -15.59
CA GLU A 148 0.35 -0.04 -14.38
C GLU A 148 1.48 -0.20 -13.37
N ARG A 149 1.92 -1.44 -13.10
CA ARG A 149 2.97 -1.69 -12.13
C ARG A 149 4.29 -1.05 -12.55
N LYS A 150 4.68 -1.22 -13.81
CA LYS A 150 5.93 -0.65 -14.33
C LYS A 150 5.89 0.87 -14.36
N LEU A 151 4.74 1.47 -14.71
CA LEU A 151 4.53 2.92 -14.66
C LEU A 151 4.69 3.45 -13.23
N VAL A 152 4.07 2.81 -12.23
CA VAL A 152 4.24 3.18 -10.82
C VAL A 152 5.70 3.12 -10.40
N GLN A 153 6.43 2.06 -10.78
CA GLN A 153 7.85 1.96 -10.44
C GLN A 153 8.69 3.07 -11.08
N PHE A 154 8.42 3.39 -12.35
CA PHE A 154 9.11 4.46 -13.06
C PHE A 154 8.86 5.81 -12.40
N LEU A 155 7.60 6.18 -12.18
CA LEU A 155 7.23 7.43 -11.53
C LEU A 155 7.76 7.50 -10.11
N TRP A 156 7.70 6.40 -9.36
CA TRP A 156 8.29 6.33 -8.03
C TRP A 156 9.77 6.68 -8.07
N LYS A 157 10.54 5.93 -8.87
CA LYS A 157 12.00 6.08 -9.00
C LYS A 157 12.42 7.48 -9.42
N HIS A 158 11.72 8.07 -10.38
CA HIS A 158 12.17 9.30 -11.04
C HIS A 158 11.44 10.58 -10.59
N CYS A 159 10.22 10.46 -10.06
CA CYS A 159 9.37 11.61 -9.72
C CYS A 159 9.09 11.73 -8.22
N PHE A 160 9.24 10.66 -7.43
CA PHE A 160 8.88 10.68 -6.00
C PHE A 160 10.02 10.31 -5.05
N THR A 161 11.18 9.85 -5.50
CA THR A 161 12.27 9.48 -4.59
C THR A 161 12.98 10.71 -3.99
N PRO A 162 13.33 10.69 -2.68
CA PRO A 162 13.07 9.64 -1.69
C PRO A 162 11.73 9.78 -0.94
N ASN A 163 11.03 10.90 -1.10
CA ASN A 163 9.83 11.24 -0.35
C ASN A 163 8.71 11.72 -1.28
N LEU A 164 7.49 11.24 -1.03
CA LEU A 164 6.31 11.68 -1.77
C LEU A 164 6.00 13.16 -1.48
N SER A 165 6.23 13.60 -0.24
CA SER A 165 6.07 15.00 0.17
C SER A 165 7.10 15.38 1.21
N TYR A 166 7.55 16.62 1.17
CA TYR A 166 8.56 17.17 2.07
C TYR A 166 8.26 18.63 2.36
N ILE A 167 8.39 19.03 3.63
CA ILE A 167 8.30 20.41 4.10
C ILE A 167 9.52 20.68 4.96
N GLU A 168 10.20 21.80 4.71
CA GLU A 168 11.29 22.30 5.54
C GLU A 168 11.01 23.73 5.95
N LEU A 169 11.04 23.98 7.25
CA LEU A 169 10.90 25.29 7.84
C LEU A 169 12.25 25.70 8.43
N ARG A 170 12.72 26.91 8.07
CA ARG A 170 13.96 27.51 8.57
C ARG A 170 13.67 28.88 9.17
N THR A 171 14.34 29.22 10.27
CA THR A 171 14.22 30.56 10.86
C THR A 171 15.05 31.60 10.12
N PRO A 172 14.63 32.89 10.12
CA PRO A 172 15.26 33.93 9.31
C PRO A 172 16.71 34.28 9.67
N GLU A 173 17.16 33.97 10.89
CA GLU A 173 18.53 34.31 11.34
C GLU A 173 19.63 33.51 10.61
N ALA A 174 19.25 32.46 9.87
CA ALA A 174 20.14 31.69 9.00
C ALA A 174 20.14 32.15 7.53
N LEU A 175 19.41 33.23 7.18
CA LEU A 175 19.34 33.73 5.81
C LEU A 175 20.38 34.84 5.58
N THR A 176 21.50 34.52 4.93
CA THR A 176 22.11 35.50 4.01
C THR A 176 21.06 35.87 2.96
N PRO A 177 20.88 37.17 2.64
CA PRO A 177 19.69 37.64 1.96
C PRO A 177 19.69 37.25 0.48
N GLN A 178 18.99 36.18 0.11
CA GLN A 178 18.40 36.04 -1.22
C GLN A 178 17.02 35.34 -1.18
N SER A 179 16.09 36.00 -1.89
CA SER A 179 14.76 35.60 -2.35
C SER A 179 13.67 35.25 -1.33
N SER A 180 12.72 36.19 -1.25
CA SER A 180 11.28 36.00 -1.01
C SER A 180 10.79 34.54 -0.95
N ALA A 181 10.29 34.15 0.22
CA ALA A 181 9.52 32.93 0.43
C ALA A 181 8.18 33.01 -0.30
N THR A 182 8.17 32.68 -1.59
CA THR A 182 6.98 32.13 -2.22
C THR A 182 6.86 30.68 -1.79
N SER A 183 5.72 30.35 -1.19
CA SER A 183 5.18 28.98 -1.11
C SER A 183 5.05 28.42 -2.53
N THR A 184 6.14 27.96 -3.11
CA THR A 184 6.11 27.09 -4.29
C THR A 184 6.15 25.68 -3.75
N HIS A 185 5.08 24.91 -4.00
CA HIS A 185 5.19 23.47 -4.10
C HIS A 185 6.52 23.14 -4.78
N PRO A 186 7.32 22.19 -4.26
CA PRO A 186 8.50 21.78 -5.01
C PRO A 186 8.02 21.47 -6.44
N PRO A 187 8.61 22.09 -7.48
CA PRO A 187 8.33 21.64 -8.84
C PRO A 187 8.57 20.13 -8.82
N MET A 188 7.65 19.35 -9.41
CA MET A 188 7.91 17.91 -9.62
C MET A 188 9.37 17.78 -10.08
N PRO A 189 10.16 16.86 -9.49
CA PRO A 189 11.55 16.72 -9.88
C PRO A 189 11.60 16.66 -11.40
N GLN A 190 12.52 17.43 -12.01
CA GLN A 190 12.65 17.54 -13.47
C GLN A 190 12.47 16.16 -14.08
N CYS A 191 11.29 15.96 -14.68
CA CYS A 191 10.83 14.65 -15.04
C CYS A 191 11.85 14.03 -16.00
N PRO A 192 12.13 12.72 -15.87
CA PRO A 192 13.02 12.03 -16.77
C PRO A 192 12.52 12.18 -18.21
N ASP A 193 13.41 11.91 -19.17
CA ASP A 193 13.02 11.83 -20.57
C ASP A 193 11.89 10.82 -20.76
N PHE A 194 10.66 11.32 -20.90
CA PHE A 194 9.46 10.51 -21.05
C PHE A 194 9.46 9.67 -22.32
N ARG A 195 10.45 9.84 -23.22
CA ARG A 195 10.69 8.92 -24.34
C ARG A 195 10.99 7.50 -23.87
N ILE A 196 11.69 7.33 -22.75
CA ILE A 196 11.95 5.99 -22.18
C ILE A 196 10.62 5.37 -21.73
N LEU A 197 9.79 6.15 -21.05
CA LEU A 197 8.48 5.70 -20.57
C LEU A 197 7.55 5.36 -21.73
N GLN A 198 7.48 6.22 -22.75
CA GLN A 198 6.70 5.99 -23.95
C GLN A 198 7.16 4.73 -24.68
N GLY A 199 8.47 4.56 -24.88
CA GLY A 199 9.01 3.37 -25.56
C GLY A 199 8.68 2.06 -24.81
N MET A 200 8.68 2.09 -23.48
CA MET A 200 8.26 0.96 -22.66
C MET A 200 6.76 0.67 -22.77
N ILE A 201 5.91 1.70 -22.75
CA ILE A 201 4.46 1.56 -22.97
C ILE A 201 4.19 0.97 -24.36
N ASP A 202 4.84 1.50 -25.39
CA ASP A 202 4.70 1.04 -26.77
C ASP A 202 5.13 -0.42 -26.91
N GLN A 203 6.29 -0.80 -26.34
CA GLN A 203 6.80 -2.16 -26.38
C GLN A 203 5.82 -3.17 -25.76
N LEU A 204 5.23 -2.85 -24.60
CA LEU A 204 4.31 -3.74 -23.90
C LEU A 204 2.94 -3.79 -24.58
N THR A 205 2.44 -2.64 -25.05
CA THR A 205 1.15 -2.56 -25.75
C THR A 205 1.18 -3.30 -27.07
N GLN A 206 2.29 -3.20 -27.82
CA GLN A 206 2.49 -3.86 -29.11
C GLN A 206 3.00 -5.30 -29.00
N ALA A 207 3.26 -5.80 -27.79
CA ALA A 207 3.69 -7.18 -27.59
C ALA A 207 2.63 -8.16 -28.10
N LYS A 208 3.05 -9.18 -28.85
CA LYS A 208 2.14 -10.21 -29.39
C LYS A 208 1.67 -11.21 -28.33
N SER A 209 2.43 -11.35 -27.25
CA SER A 209 2.13 -12.29 -26.18
C SER A 209 1.15 -11.68 -25.17
N GLU A 210 0.22 -12.51 -24.70
CA GLU A 210 -0.63 -12.22 -23.53
C GLU A 210 -0.21 -13.04 -22.30
N ASP A 211 0.82 -13.89 -22.45
CA ASP A 211 1.40 -14.67 -21.36
C ASP A 211 2.04 -13.73 -20.33
N PHE A 212 1.62 -13.87 -19.07
CA PHE A 212 2.04 -12.96 -18.01
C PHE A 212 3.54 -13.07 -17.71
N THR A 213 4.12 -14.28 -17.84
CA THR A 213 5.56 -14.51 -17.59
C THR A 213 6.42 -13.81 -18.63
N GLU A 214 6.03 -13.89 -19.90
CA GLU A 214 6.71 -13.18 -20.97
C GLU A 214 6.55 -11.65 -20.82
N LEU A 215 5.38 -11.17 -20.41
CA LEU A 215 5.15 -9.75 -20.16
C LEU A 215 6.00 -9.23 -18.98
N LEU A 216 6.15 -10.00 -17.90
CA LEU A 216 7.08 -9.68 -16.80
C LEU A 216 8.52 -9.53 -17.31
N ARG A 217 8.96 -10.48 -18.16
CA ARG A 217 10.31 -10.45 -18.76
C ARG A 217 10.50 -9.23 -19.65
N LEU A 218 9.52 -8.92 -20.50
CA LEU A 218 9.54 -7.74 -21.38
C LEU A 218 9.55 -6.42 -20.58
N ALA A 219 8.84 -6.38 -19.46
CA ALA A 219 8.79 -5.24 -18.56
C ALA A 219 9.98 -5.17 -17.60
N GLU A 220 10.86 -6.17 -17.58
CA GLU A 220 11.94 -6.30 -16.59
C GLU A 220 11.41 -6.14 -15.15
N LEU A 221 10.36 -6.90 -14.82
CA LEU A 221 9.79 -6.98 -13.47
C LEU A 221 10.08 -8.36 -12.87
N ASP A 222 10.68 -8.38 -11.68
CA ASP A 222 10.88 -9.59 -10.90
C ASP A 222 9.68 -9.82 -9.95
N PRO A 223 8.92 -10.92 -10.10
CA PRO A 223 7.83 -11.27 -9.17
C PRO A 223 8.20 -11.24 -7.69
N LYS A 224 9.47 -11.49 -7.35
CA LYS A 224 9.95 -11.51 -5.96
C LYS A 224 10.11 -10.13 -5.33
N SER A 225 10.21 -9.06 -6.12
CA SER A 225 10.37 -7.70 -5.60
C SER A 225 9.36 -6.69 -6.11
N ASP A 226 8.81 -6.91 -7.30
CA ASP A 226 8.26 -5.81 -8.10
C ASP A 226 6.74 -5.78 -8.16
N LEU A 227 6.06 -6.88 -7.85
CA LEU A 227 4.61 -7.02 -7.95
C LEU A 227 3.85 -6.57 -6.70
N ALA A 228 4.53 -6.36 -5.58
CA ALA A 228 3.90 -5.91 -4.35
C ALA A 228 3.19 -4.55 -4.54
N GLY A 229 1.93 -4.50 -4.10
CA GLY A 229 1.02 -3.37 -4.34
C GLY A 229 0.56 -3.21 -5.80
N GLY A 230 0.82 -4.17 -6.67
CA GLY A 230 0.33 -4.15 -8.06
C GLY A 230 -1.18 -4.33 -8.16
N ASN A 231 -1.74 -3.91 -9.29
CA ASN A 231 -3.14 -4.13 -9.63
C ASN A 231 -3.24 -5.18 -10.74
N LEU A 232 -3.54 -6.42 -10.36
CA LEU A 232 -3.65 -7.60 -11.21
C LEU A 232 -5.12 -8.06 -11.30
N LEU A 233 -6.05 -7.10 -11.30
CA LEU A 233 -7.49 -7.33 -11.36
C LEU A 233 -7.85 -8.16 -12.61
N GLY A 234 -8.53 -9.29 -12.42
CA GLY A 234 -9.03 -10.12 -13.52
C GLY A 234 -7.95 -10.70 -14.43
N THR A 235 -6.69 -10.75 -13.98
CA THR A 235 -5.58 -11.32 -14.74
C THR A 235 -5.75 -12.83 -14.92
N THR A 236 -5.25 -13.35 -16.04
CA THR A 236 -5.17 -14.78 -16.31
C THR A 236 -3.76 -15.25 -15.98
N LEU A 237 -3.64 -15.98 -14.88
CA LEU A 237 -2.41 -16.44 -14.25
C LEU A 237 -2.44 -17.97 -14.01
N ASN A 238 -3.25 -18.71 -14.79
CA ASN A 238 -3.32 -20.16 -14.68
C ASN A 238 -1.94 -20.79 -14.92
N GLU A 239 -1.57 -21.78 -14.10
CA GLU A 239 -0.31 -22.53 -14.17
C GLU A 239 0.97 -21.69 -14.05
N ILE A 240 0.87 -20.40 -13.66
CA ILE A 240 2.04 -19.54 -13.54
C ILE A 240 2.95 -19.99 -12.38
N ASN A 241 4.26 -19.84 -12.54
CA ASN A 241 5.19 -19.93 -11.43
C ASN A 241 5.42 -18.55 -10.79
N LEU A 242 4.85 -18.38 -9.59
CA LEU A 242 5.05 -17.24 -8.69
C LEU A 242 5.61 -17.71 -7.33
N SER A 243 6.36 -18.81 -7.32
CA SER A 243 6.97 -19.34 -6.10
C SER A 243 7.92 -18.31 -5.47
N GLY A 244 7.71 -18.03 -4.19
CA GLY A 244 8.45 -17.02 -3.44
C GLY A 244 8.20 -15.58 -3.90
N ALA A 245 7.20 -15.32 -4.74
CA ALA A 245 6.88 -13.98 -5.20
C ALA A 245 6.43 -13.08 -4.04
N ASN A 246 6.76 -11.79 -4.11
CA ASN A 246 6.24 -10.80 -3.18
C ASN A 246 5.00 -10.12 -3.78
N LEU A 247 3.85 -10.58 -3.31
CA LEU A 247 2.52 -10.13 -3.71
C LEU A 247 1.83 -9.37 -2.57
N THR A 248 2.61 -8.77 -1.66
CA THR A 248 2.08 -8.03 -0.51
C THR A 248 1.13 -6.93 -0.99
N GLY A 249 -0.12 -6.95 -0.51
CA GLY A 249 -1.12 -5.94 -0.83
C GLY A 249 -1.59 -5.90 -2.29
N VAL A 250 -1.20 -6.88 -3.12
CA VAL A 250 -1.59 -6.95 -4.54
C VAL A 250 -3.12 -7.04 -4.67
N ASN A 251 -3.68 -6.48 -5.74
CA ASN A 251 -5.08 -6.67 -6.10
C ASN A 251 -5.22 -7.78 -7.14
N LEU A 252 -5.68 -8.96 -6.73
CA LEU A 252 -5.93 -10.14 -7.57
C LEU A 252 -7.44 -10.49 -7.60
N ARG A 253 -8.32 -9.50 -7.37
CA ARG A 253 -9.77 -9.75 -7.41
C ARG A 253 -10.18 -10.35 -8.76
N GLY A 254 -10.95 -11.42 -8.72
CA GLY A 254 -11.40 -12.13 -9.91
C GLY A 254 -10.27 -12.67 -10.82
N ALA A 255 -9.02 -12.72 -10.36
CA ALA A 255 -7.93 -13.30 -11.14
C ALA A 255 -8.09 -14.83 -11.22
N GLU A 256 -7.65 -15.40 -12.34
CA GLU A 256 -7.59 -16.84 -12.56
C GLU A 256 -6.19 -17.33 -12.20
N LEU A 257 -6.07 -18.12 -11.14
CA LEU A 257 -4.83 -18.66 -10.57
C LEU A 257 -4.91 -20.19 -10.49
N ASN A 258 -5.67 -20.82 -11.38
CA ASN A 258 -5.85 -22.27 -11.37
C ASN A 258 -4.50 -22.95 -11.55
N ASP A 259 -4.19 -23.92 -10.69
CA ASP A 259 -2.94 -24.69 -10.70
C ASP A 259 -1.66 -23.82 -10.68
N ALA A 260 -1.76 -22.55 -10.24
CA ALA A 260 -0.61 -21.66 -10.10
C ALA A 260 0.30 -22.12 -8.96
N ASP A 261 1.62 -22.00 -9.14
CA ASP A 261 2.60 -22.20 -8.08
C ASP A 261 2.81 -20.90 -7.32
N LEU A 262 2.24 -20.81 -6.11
CA LEU A 262 2.38 -19.73 -5.15
C LEU A 262 3.07 -20.23 -3.86
N SER A 263 3.79 -21.36 -3.91
CA SER A 263 4.51 -21.88 -2.75
C SER A 263 5.51 -20.83 -2.26
N GLU A 264 5.57 -20.62 -0.94
CA GLU A 264 6.41 -19.60 -0.27
C GLU A 264 6.11 -18.13 -0.66
N ALA A 265 5.06 -17.87 -1.44
CA ALA A 265 4.70 -16.50 -1.83
C ALA A 265 4.21 -15.67 -0.64
N ILE A 266 4.50 -14.36 -0.66
CA ILE A 266 4.05 -13.40 0.35
C ILE A 266 2.82 -12.68 -0.19
N LEU A 267 1.63 -13.11 0.24
CA LEU A 267 0.32 -12.55 -0.12
C LEU A 267 -0.30 -11.77 1.06
N HIS A 268 0.53 -11.28 2.00
CA HIS A 268 0.09 -10.49 3.14
C HIS A 268 -0.77 -9.31 2.67
N ARG A 269 -2.00 -9.18 3.18
CA ARG A 269 -3.00 -8.17 2.78
C ARG A 269 -3.40 -8.17 1.29
N ALA A 270 -3.15 -9.25 0.55
CA ALA A 270 -3.60 -9.38 -0.83
C ALA A 270 -5.13 -9.35 -0.93
N LYS A 271 -5.66 -8.80 -2.03
CA LYS A 271 -7.09 -8.75 -2.32
C LYS A 271 -7.42 -9.82 -3.36
N LEU A 272 -7.94 -10.95 -2.92
CA LEU A 272 -8.24 -12.14 -3.72
C LEU A 272 -9.75 -12.41 -3.82
N SER A 273 -10.60 -11.41 -3.56
CA SER A 273 -12.04 -11.64 -3.57
C SER A 273 -12.52 -12.08 -4.94
N GLY A 274 -13.25 -13.20 -4.98
CA GLY A 274 -13.71 -13.83 -6.22
C GLY A 274 -12.61 -14.44 -7.09
N ALA A 275 -11.35 -14.49 -6.66
CA ALA A 275 -10.28 -15.13 -7.41
C ALA A 275 -10.46 -16.66 -7.44
N ASP A 276 -10.01 -17.30 -8.51
CA ASP A 276 -10.01 -18.75 -8.63
C ASP A 276 -8.60 -19.30 -8.40
N LEU A 277 -8.34 -19.84 -7.21
CA LEU A 277 -7.09 -20.52 -6.84
C LEU A 277 -7.27 -22.04 -6.84
N SER A 278 -8.24 -22.58 -7.58
CA SER A 278 -8.48 -24.03 -7.56
C SER A 278 -7.23 -24.79 -8.00
N GLY A 279 -6.82 -25.78 -7.20
CA GLY A 279 -5.61 -26.57 -7.45
C GLY A 279 -4.27 -25.86 -7.23
N ALA A 280 -4.26 -24.57 -6.88
CA ALA A 280 -3.03 -23.81 -6.68
C ALA A 280 -2.15 -24.41 -5.55
N PHE A 281 -0.83 -24.31 -5.74
CA PHE A 281 0.17 -24.70 -4.75
C PHE A 281 0.44 -23.51 -3.82
N LEU A 282 0.22 -23.68 -2.53
CA LEU A 282 0.34 -22.61 -1.52
C LEU A 282 1.23 -23.01 -0.35
N GLU A 283 1.98 -24.11 -0.44
CA GLU A 283 2.84 -24.59 0.64
C GLU A 283 3.70 -23.44 1.23
N ASN A 284 3.57 -23.20 2.54
CA ASN A 284 4.27 -22.13 3.27
C ASN A 284 3.99 -20.69 2.81
N ALA A 285 2.95 -20.44 2.00
CA ALA A 285 2.56 -19.09 1.61
C ALA A 285 2.01 -18.28 2.81
N ASP A 286 2.28 -16.96 2.80
CA ASP A 286 1.72 -16.03 3.78
C ASP A 286 0.51 -15.29 3.21
N LEU A 287 -0.68 -15.72 3.58
CA LEU A 287 -1.96 -15.10 3.23
C LEU A 287 -2.56 -14.31 4.41
N SER A 288 -1.75 -13.93 5.40
CA SER A 288 -2.23 -13.19 6.57
C SER A 288 -2.87 -11.87 6.18
N GLU A 289 -4.00 -11.54 6.84
CA GLU A 289 -4.81 -10.35 6.58
C GLU A 289 -5.30 -10.19 5.13
N SER A 290 -5.22 -11.24 4.30
CA SER A 290 -5.72 -11.23 2.93
C SER A 290 -7.27 -11.28 2.88
N ASN A 291 -7.84 -10.85 1.77
CA ASN A 291 -9.27 -10.95 1.52
C ASN A 291 -9.57 -12.00 0.44
N LEU A 292 -9.96 -13.20 0.87
CA LEU A 292 -10.37 -14.35 0.06
C LEU A 292 -11.90 -14.49 -0.03
N HIS A 293 -12.66 -13.42 0.23
CA HIS A 293 -14.11 -13.45 0.17
C HIS A 293 -14.60 -13.94 -1.20
N ARG A 294 -15.42 -15.00 -1.22
CA ARG A 294 -15.91 -15.68 -2.44
C ARG A 294 -14.80 -16.24 -3.35
N ALA A 295 -13.57 -16.37 -2.89
CA ALA A 295 -12.52 -17.02 -3.66
C ALA A 295 -12.78 -18.54 -3.74
N SER A 296 -12.34 -19.17 -4.83
CA SER A 296 -12.26 -20.64 -4.90
C SER A 296 -10.88 -21.08 -4.46
N LEU A 297 -10.83 -21.95 -3.44
CA LEU A 297 -9.62 -22.64 -2.98
C LEU A 297 -9.82 -24.16 -3.10
N ALA A 298 -10.70 -24.60 -4.01
CA ALA A 298 -10.99 -26.01 -4.17
C ALA A 298 -9.71 -26.80 -4.47
N LEU A 299 -9.55 -27.98 -3.88
CA LEU A 299 -8.40 -28.87 -4.07
C LEU A 299 -7.04 -28.34 -3.58
N VAL A 300 -6.99 -27.16 -2.97
CA VAL A 300 -5.75 -26.55 -2.49
C VAL A 300 -5.21 -27.27 -1.25
N ASN A 301 -3.90 -27.48 -1.22
CA ASN A 301 -3.19 -27.91 -0.02
C ASN A 301 -2.81 -26.69 0.85
N LEU A 302 -3.57 -26.41 1.91
CA LEU A 302 -3.27 -25.28 2.82
C LEU A 302 -2.27 -25.65 3.93
N ALA A 303 -1.48 -26.72 3.75
CA ALA A 303 -0.54 -27.16 4.75
C ALA A 303 0.55 -26.10 5.01
N GLY A 304 0.71 -25.70 6.27
CA GLY A 304 1.66 -24.66 6.68
C GLY A 304 1.33 -23.23 6.24
N VAL A 305 0.19 -23.01 5.55
CA VAL A 305 -0.23 -21.67 5.12
C VAL A 305 -0.60 -20.80 6.31
N ASN A 306 -0.16 -19.53 6.28
CA ASN A 306 -0.60 -18.54 7.26
C ASN A 306 -1.85 -17.79 6.76
N LEU A 307 -3.00 -18.04 7.37
CA LEU A 307 -4.27 -17.34 7.11
C LEU A 307 -4.66 -16.41 8.26
N SER A 308 -3.74 -16.03 9.15
CA SER A 308 -4.07 -15.22 10.32
C SER A 308 -4.78 -13.92 9.92
N GLY A 309 -5.95 -13.65 10.48
CA GLY A 309 -6.76 -12.46 10.16
C GLY A 309 -7.36 -12.42 8.75
N ALA A 310 -7.16 -13.44 7.91
CA ALA A 310 -7.69 -13.46 6.54
C ALA A 310 -9.21 -13.56 6.54
N ASN A 311 -9.87 -12.99 5.52
CA ASN A 311 -11.30 -13.17 5.32
C ASN A 311 -11.59 -14.25 4.28
N LEU A 312 -12.11 -15.39 4.72
CA LEU A 312 -12.55 -16.49 3.86
C LEU A 312 -14.08 -16.62 3.79
N THR A 313 -14.87 -15.62 4.18
CA THR A 313 -16.34 -15.75 4.09
C THR A 313 -16.79 -16.04 2.65
N GLU A 314 -17.74 -16.95 2.49
CA GLU A 314 -18.28 -17.44 1.22
C GLU A 314 -17.25 -18.10 0.28
N ALA A 315 -16.02 -18.37 0.75
CA ALA A 315 -15.02 -19.07 -0.04
C ALA A 315 -15.39 -20.55 -0.25
N ASN A 316 -15.05 -21.09 -1.41
CA ASN A 316 -15.14 -22.52 -1.69
C ASN A 316 -13.89 -23.24 -1.18
N LEU A 317 -14.06 -24.02 -0.11
CA LEU A 317 -12.99 -24.75 0.58
C LEU A 317 -13.09 -26.26 0.34
N SER A 318 -13.78 -26.68 -0.72
CA SER A 318 -13.99 -28.10 -1.02
C SER A 318 -12.68 -28.84 -1.24
N LYS A 319 -12.52 -29.96 -0.53
CA LYS A 319 -11.35 -30.85 -0.65
C LYS A 319 -10.01 -30.17 -0.33
N THR A 320 -10.03 -29.21 0.58
CA THR A 320 -8.81 -28.55 1.08
C THR A 320 -8.16 -29.35 2.22
N SER A 321 -6.84 -29.31 2.30
CA SER A 321 -6.06 -29.85 3.44
C SER A 321 -5.69 -28.73 4.41
N TRP A 322 -5.84 -28.95 5.73
CA TRP A 322 -5.69 -27.91 6.76
C TRP A 322 -4.58 -28.19 7.79
N THR A 323 -3.72 -29.16 7.49
CA THR A 323 -2.69 -29.63 8.41
C THR A 323 -1.65 -28.54 8.69
N GLY A 324 -1.53 -28.10 9.94
CA GLY A 324 -0.54 -27.06 10.30
C GLY A 324 -0.87 -25.64 9.81
N THR A 325 -2.04 -25.43 9.19
CA THR A 325 -2.49 -24.08 8.77
C THR A 325 -2.70 -23.18 10.00
N ILE A 326 -2.25 -21.93 9.91
CA ILE A 326 -2.44 -20.92 10.97
C ILE A 326 -3.69 -20.12 10.65
N VAL A 327 -4.69 -20.14 11.53
CA VAL A 327 -6.02 -19.53 11.27
C VAL A 327 -6.47 -18.55 12.35
N LYS A 328 -5.55 -18.05 13.18
CA LYS A 328 -5.87 -17.15 14.28
C LYS A 328 -6.51 -15.86 13.75
N GLY A 329 -7.74 -15.58 14.17
CA GLY A 329 -8.52 -14.41 13.73
C GLY A 329 -9.02 -14.50 12.28
N ALA A 330 -8.79 -15.61 11.56
CA ALA A 330 -9.31 -15.82 10.22
C ALA A 330 -10.83 -15.91 10.26
N LYS A 331 -11.52 -15.25 9.33
CA LYS A 331 -12.98 -15.13 9.30
C LYS A 331 -13.58 -16.14 8.32
N PHE A 332 -14.55 -16.91 8.78
CA PHE A 332 -15.31 -17.90 8.02
C PHE A 332 -16.80 -17.62 8.15
N GLY A 333 -17.59 -18.09 7.18
CA GLY A 333 -19.04 -17.91 7.14
C GLY A 333 -19.56 -18.34 5.76
N GLN A 334 -20.66 -19.09 5.72
CA GLN A 334 -21.27 -19.57 4.47
C GLN A 334 -20.30 -20.28 3.50
N ASN A 335 -19.32 -21.00 4.03
CA ASN A 335 -18.31 -21.70 3.25
C ASN A 335 -18.81 -23.02 2.67
N LEU A 336 -18.45 -23.30 1.42
CA LEU A 336 -18.61 -24.63 0.82
C LEU A 336 -17.44 -25.53 1.22
N GLY A 337 -17.71 -26.81 1.47
CA GLY A 337 -16.65 -27.82 1.61
C GLY A 337 -16.05 -28.02 3.01
N LEU A 338 -16.56 -27.33 4.05
CA LEU A 338 -16.15 -27.55 5.44
C LEU A 338 -17.09 -28.54 6.16
N SER A 339 -16.53 -29.62 6.72
CA SER A 339 -17.26 -30.49 7.64
C SER A 339 -17.38 -29.86 9.03
N GLU A 340 -18.32 -30.33 9.86
CA GLU A 340 -18.51 -29.80 11.22
C GLU A 340 -17.28 -30.05 12.12
N GLU A 341 -16.62 -31.20 11.97
CA GLU A 341 -15.40 -31.54 12.71
C GLU A 341 -14.27 -30.56 12.38
N LEU A 342 -14.10 -30.25 11.09
CA LEU A 342 -13.11 -29.31 10.63
C LEU A 342 -13.42 -27.89 11.12
N LYS A 343 -14.69 -27.46 11.07
CA LYS A 343 -15.11 -26.16 11.63
C LYS A 343 -14.75 -26.04 13.11
N GLN A 344 -15.02 -27.08 13.90
CA GLN A 344 -14.69 -27.10 15.32
C GLN A 344 -13.17 -27.01 15.55
N SER A 345 -12.37 -27.78 14.81
CA SER A 345 -10.90 -27.70 14.87
C SER A 345 -10.36 -26.31 14.49
N LEU A 346 -10.96 -25.65 13.49
CA LEU A 346 -10.58 -24.30 13.09
C LEU A 346 -10.90 -23.28 14.20
N LYS A 347 -12.07 -23.38 14.84
CA LYS A 347 -12.45 -22.53 15.98
C LYS A 347 -11.47 -22.67 17.15
N GLU A 348 -11.08 -23.91 17.49
CA GLU A 348 -10.08 -24.18 18.54
C GLU A 348 -8.70 -23.58 18.23
N ARG A 349 -8.35 -23.46 16.93
CA ARG A 349 -7.14 -22.77 16.45
C ARG A 349 -7.31 -21.24 16.35
N GLY A 350 -8.42 -20.69 16.82
CA GLY A 350 -8.67 -19.25 16.88
C GLY A 350 -9.35 -18.65 15.66
N ALA A 351 -9.92 -19.45 14.77
CA ALA A 351 -10.76 -18.96 13.68
C ALA A 351 -12.08 -18.37 14.21
N ILE A 352 -12.58 -17.36 13.52
CA ILE A 352 -13.84 -16.67 13.82
C ILE A 352 -14.86 -17.12 12.77
N PHE A 353 -16.00 -17.65 13.20
CA PHE A 353 -17.12 -17.96 12.31
C PHE A 353 -18.22 -16.93 12.54
N SER A 354 -18.61 -16.19 11.50
CA SER A 354 -19.85 -15.41 11.52
C SER A 354 -21.04 -16.35 11.31
N GLU A 355 -22.15 -16.06 11.98
CA GLU A 355 -23.43 -16.78 11.80
C GLU A 355 -23.99 -16.63 10.38
#